data_AF-A0A7C5Z3L5-F1
#
_entry.id   AF-A0A7C5Z3L5-F1
#
_cell.length_a   1.000
_cell.length_b   1.000
_cell.length_c   1.000
_cell.angle_alpha   90.00
_cell.angle_beta   90.00
_cell.angle_gamma   90.00
#
_symmetry.space_group_name_H-M   'P 1'
#
loop_
_entity.id
_entity.type
_entity.pdbx_description
1 polymer ?
#
loop_
_entity_poly.entity_id
_entity_poly.type
_entity_poly.pdbx_seq_one_letter_code
_entity_poly.pdbx_strand_id
1 'polypeptide(L)'
;TTGGRVRLEFVIPSRGLIGLRGELLRDTRGTAVMNTLFNGYSDWQGEIPGRMTGSLVADRPGRTTAYALYNLQERGELFVGPGINVYEGMVIGENSRWDDMDVNAVKEKKQTNMRASTADEAIRLVPVKPISLEQAMEFIAEDEYVEVTPQSVRVRKKILEANKRPRRSRPSE
;
A
#
# COMPACT_ATOMS: atom_id res chain seq x y z
N THR A 1 -32.03 -17.53 17.00
CA THR A 1 -31.57 -18.87 16.57
C THR A 1 -30.33 -19.23 17.37
N THR A 2 -30.32 -20.43 17.94
CA THR A 2 -29.33 -20.97 18.88
C THR A 2 -27.99 -21.30 18.22
N GLY A 3 -27.22 -20.28 17.87
CA GLY A 3 -25.87 -20.38 17.33
C GLY A 3 -25.30 -18.98 17.25
N GLY A 4 -24.13 -18.73 17.84
CA GLY A 4 -23.53 -17.40 18.05
C GLY A 4 -23.13 -16.63 16.79
N ARG A 5 -23.93 -16.69 15.72
CA ARG A 5 -23.74 -16.04 14.43
C ARG A 5 -25.04 -15.35 14.04
N VAL A 6 -24.91 -14.14 13.52
CA VAL A 6 -26.03 -13.34 13.00
C VAL A 6 -25.89 -13.27 11.48
N ARG A 7 -27.01 -13.42 10.77
CA ARG A 7 -27.07 -13.17 9.32
C ARG A 7 -27.56 -11.75 9.09
N LEU A 8 -26.82 -11.00 8.29
CA LEU A 8 -27.16 -9.64 7.88
C LEU A 8 -27.31 -9.61 6.35
N GLU A 9 -28.28 -8.85 5.87
CA GLU A 9 -28.55 -8.66 4.44
C GLU A 9 -28.56 -7.16 4.14
N PHE A 10 -27.79 -6.77 3.12
CA PHE A 10 -27.60 -5.37 2.74
C PHE A 10 -27.69 -5.21 1.23
N VAL A 11 -28.19 -4.05 0.80
CA VAL A 11 -28.06 -3.56 -0.57
C VAL A 11 -26.97 -2.49 -0.56
N ILE A 12 -25.84 -2.79 -1.23
CA ILE A 12 -24.64 -1.95 -1.22
C ILE A 12 -24.23 -1.69 -2.68
N PRO A 13 -23.84 -0.45 -3.04
CA PRO A 13 -23.30 -0.19 -4.38
C PRO A 13 -22.03 -1.02 -4.61
N SER A 14 -21.86 -1.60 -5.80
CA SER A 14 -20.69 -2.44 -6.11
C SER A 14 -19.35 -1.74 -5.87
N ARG A 15 -19.29 -0.41 -6.05
CA ARG A 15 -18.11 0.41 -5.76
C ARG A 15 -17.67 0.37 -4.29
N GLY A 16 -18.61 0.18 -3.35
CA GLY A 16 -18.32 0.08 -1.91
C GLY A 16 -18.07 -1.34 -1.42
N LEU A 17 -18.15 -2.35 -2.30
CA LEU A 17 -17.79 -3.73 -1.96
C LEU A 17 -16.29 -4.00 -2.13
N ILE A 18 -15.58 -3.15 -2.88
CA ILE A 18 -14.13 -3.26 -3.06
C ILE A 18 -13.47 -2.97 -1.71
N GLY A 19 -12.59 -3.87 -1.24
CA GLY A 19 -11.92 -3.74 0.06
C GLY A 19 -12.68 -4.29 1.27
N LEU A 20 -14.02 -4.19 1.26
CA LEU A 20 -14.88 -4.59 2.37
C LEU A 20 -14.68 -6.05 2.82
N ARG A 21 -14.44 -6.96 1.88
CA ARG A 21 -14.17 -8.38 2.22
C ARG A 21 -12.94 -8.53 3.09
N GLY A 22 -11.85 -7.85 2.73
CA GLY A 22 -10.59 -7.89 3.48
C GLY A 22 -10.73 -7.34 4.89
N GLU A 23 -11.47 -6.24 5.04
CA GLU A 23 -11.78 -5.61 6.32
C GLU A 23 -12.63 -6.53 7.21
N LEU A 24 -13.73 -7.07 6.68
CA LEU A 24 -14.59 -8.00 7.41
C LEU A 24 -13.83 -9.25 7.88
N LEU A 25 -12.96 -9.82 7.05
CA LEU A 25 -12.13 -10.96 7.44
C LEU A 25 -11.13 -10.58 8.55
N ARG A 26 -10.60 -9.35 8.53
CA ARG A 26 -9.68 -8.85 9.57
C ARG A 26 -10.41 -8.67 10.90
N ASP A 27 -11.54 -7.96 10.88
CA ASP A 27 -12.30 -7.60 12.09
C ASP A 27 -12.91 -8.83 12.77
N THR A 28 -13.39 -9.77 11.97
CA THR A 28 -13.97 -11.01 12.48
C THR A 28 -12.95 -12.13 12.68
N ARG A 29 -11.66 -11.86 12.49
CA ARG A 29 -10.56 -12.83 12.61
C ARG A 29 -10.79 -14.09 11.77
N GLY A 30 -11.28 -13.91 10.55
CA GLY A 30 -11.54 -14.97 9.58
C GLY A 30 -12.85 -15.73 9.80
N THR A 31 -13.68 -15.32 10.76
CA THR A 31 -14.93 -16.03 11.04
C THR A 31 -16.11 -15.56 10.19
N ALA A 32 -16.07 -14.37 9.59
CA ALA A 32 -17.11 -13.87 8.69
C ALA A 32 -17.28 -14.75 7.45
N VAL A 33 -18.53 -14.92 7.01
CA VAL A 33 -18.86 -15.51 5.71
C VAL A 33 -19.63 -14.46 4.94
N MET A 34 -19.13 -14.09 3.77
CA MET A 34 -19.71 -13.05 2.92
C MET A 34 -20.03 -13.63 1.54
N ASN A 35 -21.26 -13.42 1.09
CA ASN A 35 -21.70 -13.74 -0.26
C ASN A 35 -22.25 -12.47 -0.90
N THR A 36 -21.96 -12.28 -2.19
CA THR A 36 -22.45 -11.14 -2.96
C THR A 36 -23.20 -11.65 -4.17
N LEU A 37 -24.36 -11.04 -4.45
CA LEU A 37 -25.17 -11.29 -5.62
C LEU A 37 -25.55 -9.95 -6.24
N PHE A 38 -25.51 -9.87 -7.56
CA PHE A 38 -25.94 -8.67 -8.27
C PHE A 38 -27.46 -8.53 -8.15
N ASN A 39 -27.92 -7.41 -7.57
CA ASN A 39 -29.35 -7.14 -7.38
C ASN A 39 -29.96 -6.39 -8.58
N GLY A 40 -29.25 -5.40 -9.13
CA GLY A 40 -29.74 -4.53 -10.20
C GLY A 40 -29.00 -3.20 -10.23
N TYR A 41 -29.43 -2.32 -11.13
CA TYR A 41 -28.97 -0.93 -11.18
C TYR A 41 -29.85 -0.04 -10.30
N SER A 42 -29.25 0.96 -9.67
CA SER A 42 -29.94 1.97 -8.85
C SER A 42 -29.32 3.34 -9.09
N ASP A 43 -29.97 4.38 -8.59
CA ASP A 43 -29.45 5.74 -8.66
C ASP A 43 -28.08 5.88 -7.97
N TRP A 44 -27.30 6.85 -8.45
CA TRP A 44 -25.96 7.12 -7.94
C TRP A 44 -26.00 7.52 -6.46
N GLN A 45 -25.32 6.74 -5.62
CA GLN A 45 -25.33 6.86 -4.16
C GLN A 45 -24.24 7.81 -3.60
N GLY A 46 -23.69 8.71 -4.42
CA GLY A 46 -22.62 9.61 -3.99
C GLY A 46 -21.20 9.10 -4.28
N GLU A 47 -20.23 9.95 -3.93
CA GLU A 47 -18.80 9.63 -3.98
C GLU A 47 -18.42 8.70 -2.83
N ILE A 48 -17.57 7.71 -3.12
CA ILE A 48 -16.97 6.87 -2.10
C ILE A 48 -15.56 7.40 -1.92
N PRO A 49 -15.16 7.80 -0.70
CA PRO A 49 -13.86 8.39 -0.48
C PRO A 49 -12.77 7.39 -0.86
N GLY A 50 -11.82 7.85 -1.67
CA GLY A 50 -10.59 7.10 -1.93
C GLY A 50 -9.67 7.11 -0.71
N ARG A 51 -8.50 6.48 -0.83
CA ARG A 51 -7.51 6.50 0.25
C ARG A 51 -7.11 7.94 0.62
N MET A 52 -7.02 8.21 1.92
CA MET A 52 -6.55 9.50 2.45
C MET A 52 -5.03 9.63 2.46
N THR A 53 -4.32 8.53 2.28
CA THR A 53 -2.87 8.41 2.31
C THR A 53 -2.24 8.54 0.92
N GLY A 54 -0.98 8.92 0.91
CA GLY A 54 -0.13 8.97 -0.27
C GLY A 54 0.65 7.67 -0.46
N SER A 55 1.38 7.60 -1.56
CA SER A 55 2.31 6.50 -1.86
C SER A 55 3.75 6.88 -1.56
N LEU A 56 4.52 5.93 -1.03
CA LEU A 56 5.98 5.97 -1.05
C LEU A 56 6.46 5.40 -2.38
N VAL A 57 7.08 6.24 -3.21
CA VAL A 57 7.45 5.89 -4.59
C VAL A 57 8.96 5.81 -4.73
N ALA A 58 9.48 4.74 -5.33
CA ALA A 58 10.90 4.60 -5.58
C ALA A 58 11.38 5.65 -6.61
N ASP A 59 12.45 6.39 -6.28
CA ASP A 59 13.02 7.43 -7.14
C ASP A 59 13.97 6.88 -8.22
N ARG A 60 14.49 5.67 -8.05
CA ARG A 60 15.49 5.06 -8.93
C ARG A 60 15.41 3.53 -8.92
N PRO A 61 15.92 2.86 -9.96
CA PRO A 61 16.04 1.42 -9.96
C PRO A 61 17.19 0.93 -9.06
N GLY A 62 17.05 -0.28 -8.53
CA GLY A 62 18.10 -0.97 -7.79
C GLY A 62 17.54 -1.97 -6.79
N ARG A 63 18.41 -2.51 -5.95
CA ARG A 63 18.05 -3.51 -4.95
C ARG A 63 17.86 -2.84 -3.58
N THR A 64 16.74 -3.08 -2.93
CA THR A 64 16.42 -2.44 -1.65
C THR A 64 17.41 -2.83 -0.56
N THR A 65 17.84 -1.87 0.26
CA THR A 65 18.76 -2.12 1.37
C THR A 65 18.03 -2.04 2.70
N ALA A 66 18.43 -2.86 3.68
CA ALA A 66 17.84 -2.80 5.02
C ALA A 66 18.02 -1.43 5.68
N TYR A 67 19.15 -0.77 5.41
CA TYR A 67 19.44 0.58 5.90
C TYR A 67 18.47 1.64 5.32
N ALA A 68 18.20 1.60 4.02
CA ALA A 68 17.23 2.53 3.42
C ALA A 68 15.82 2.29 3.99
N LEU A 69 15.37 1.03 4.00
CA LEU A 69 14.03 0.67 4.48
C LEU A 69 13.83 1.01 5.96
N TYR A 70 14.86 0.89 6.80
CA TYR A 70 14.79 1.26 8.21
C TYR A 70 14.44 2.73 8.43
N ASN A 71 14.97 3.63 7.58
CA ASN A 71 14.62 5.04 7.65
C ASN A 71 13.26 5.35 7.02
N LEU A 72 12.80 4.51 6.09
CA LEU A 72 11.53 4.70 5.38
C LEU A 72 10.33 4.19 6.17
N GLN A 73 10.49 3.17 7.02
CA GLN A 73 9.39 2.64 7.84
C GLN A 73 8.85 3.67 8.85
N GLU A 74 9.62 4.71 9.19
CA GLU A 74 9.12 5.82 10.02
C GLU A 74 8.15 6.74 9.26
N ARG A 75 8.18 6.71 7.92
CA ARG A 75 7.35 7.56 7.06
C ARG A 75 6.03 6.89 6.68
N GLY A 76 5.89 5.58 6.90
CA GLY A 76 4.67 4.83 6.67
C GLY A 76 4.89 3.32 6.56
N GLU A 77 3.89 2.60 6.04
CA GLU A 77 3.92 1.13 5.95
C GLU A 77 4.58 0.68 4.66
N LEU A 78 5.57 -0.21 4.75
CA LEU A 78 6.29 -0.72 3.60
C LEU A 78 5.59 -1.95 3.01
N PHE A 79 5.62 -2.09 1.69
CA PHE A 79 5.15 -3.27 0.94
C PHE A 79 6.29 -4.17 0.46
N VAL A 80 7.54 -3.69 0.53
CA VAL A 80 8.74 -4.42 0.10
C VAL A 80 9.76 -4.57 1.22
N GLY A 81 10.34 -5.78 1.31
CA GLY A 81 11.44 -6.08 2.22
C GLY A 81 12.82 -5.76 1.61
N PRO A 82 13.91 -6.03 2.35
CA PRO A 82 15.26 -5.86 1.86
C PRO A 82 15.59 -6.89 0.76
N GLY A 83 16.40 -6.48 -0.21
CA GLY A 83 16.85 -7.34 -1.30
C GLY A 83 15.90 -7.45 -2.49
N ILE A 84 14.81 -6.67 -2.52
CA ILE A 84 13.84 -6.64 -3.61
C ILE A 84 14.33 -5.68 -4.70
N ASN A 85 14.19 -6.08 -5.96
CA ASN A 85 14.47 -5.19 -7.10
C ASN A 85 13.31 -4.23 -7.29
N VAL A 86 13.61 -2.94 -7.24
CA VAL A 86 12.67 -1.84 -7.48
C VAL A 86 13.09 -1.07 -8.73
N TYR A 87 12.14 -0.33 -9.31
CA TYR A 87 12.35 0.56 -10.44
C TYR A 87 11.72 1.92 -10.16
N GLU A 88 12.16 2.96 -10.88
CA GLU A 88 11.63 4.31 -10.72
C GLU A 88 10.12 4.35 -10.95
N GLY A 89 9.38 4.98 -10.02
CA GLY A 89 7.93 5.06 -10.07
C GLY A 89 7.18 3.83 -9.55
N MET A 90 7.89 2.78 -9.10
CA MET A 90 7.31 1.68 -8.35
C MET A 90 6.89 2.16 -6.96
N VAL A 91 5.66 1.85 -6.53
CA VAL A 91 5.20 2.11 -5.16
C VAL A 91 5.73 1.01 -4.24
N ILE A 92 6.41 1.43 -3.19
CA ILE A 92 7.10 0.55 -2.23
C ILE A 92 6.47 0.55 -0.83
N GLY A 93 5.46 1.40 -0.63
CA GLY A 93 4.74 1.52 0.62
C GLY A 93 3.66 2.60 0.59
N GLU A 94 2.92 2.69 1.68
CA GLU A 94 1.93 3.71 1.96
C GLU A 94 2.55 4.81 2.83
N ASN A 95 2.32 6.06 2.47
CA ASN A 95 2.78 7.20 3.25
C ASN A 95 1.78 7.49 4.39
N SER A 96 2.30 7.80 5.58
CA SER A 96 1.50 8.27 6.72
C SER A 96 0.76 9.59 6.46
N ARG A 97 1.18 10.34 5.44
CA ARG A 97 0.57 11.59 4.99
C ARG A 97 -0.17 11.42 3.67
N TRP A 98 -0.99 12.41 3.32
CA TRP A 98 -1.83 12.40 2.12
C TRP A 98 -1.05 12.61 0.81
N ASP A 99 0.14 13.20 0.88
CA ASP A 99 0.99 13.49 -0.27
C ASP A 99 1.83 12.27 -0.67
N ASP A 100 2.08 12.13 -1.97
CA ASP A 100 3.02 11.11 -2.44
C ASP A 100 4.46 11.56 -2.20
N MET A 101 5.33 10.63 -1.82
CA MET A 101 6.72 10.93 -1.49
C MET A 101 7.67 10.05 -2.29
N ASP A 102 8.50 10.68 -3.11
CA ASP A 102 9.62 10.02 -3.78
C ASP A 102 10.75 9.72 -2.78
N VAL A 103 11.18 8.47 -2.74
CA VAL A 103 12.11 7.95 -1.75
C VAL A 103 13.17 7.05 -2.39
N ASN A 104 14.38 7.14 -1.86
CA ASN A 104 15.49 6.29 -2.30
C ASN A 104 15.60 5.05 -1.42
N ALA A 105 15.11 3.92 -1.92
CA ALA A 105 15.15 2.62 -1.24
C ALA A 105 16.45 1.83 -1.45
N VAL A 106 17.38 2.34 -2.26
CA VAL A 106 18.63 1.67 -2.66
C VAL A 106 19.84 2.24 -1.91
N LYS A 107 19.63 3.25 -1.05
CA LYS A 107 20.71 3.95 -0.34
C LYS A 107 21.51 2.99 0.55
N GLU A 108 22.81 2.91 0.31
CA GLU A 108 23.73 2.14 1.16
C GLU A 108 24.15 2.93 2.41
N LYS A 109 24.51 2.20 3.48
CA LYS A 109 25.10 2.78 4.69
C LYS A 109 26.48 3.33 4.32
N LYS A 110 26.68 4.66 4.41
CA LYS A 110 28.02 5.24 4.22
C LYS A 110 28.92 4.72 5.35
N GLN A 111 29.96 3.98 4.99
CA GLN A 111 31.02 3.62 5.92
C GLN A 111 31.89 4.86 6.16
N THR A 112 31.46 5.73 7.07
CA THR A 112 32.38 6.71 7.64
C THR A 112 33.22 5.95 8.65
N ASN A 113 34.55 5.92 8.47
CA ASN A 113 35.53 5.33 9.41
C ASN A 113 35.45 5.98 10.80
N MET A 114 34.39 5.69 11.56
CA MET A 114 34.16 6.20 12.90
C MET A 114 34.50 5.10 13.89
N ARG A 115 35.57 5.38 14.63
CA ARG A 115 35.95 4.77 15.91
C ARG A 115 34.79 4.84 16.92
N ALA A 116 33.78 3.99 16.76
CA ALA A 116 32.68 3.82 17.69
C ALA A 116 32.47 2.31 17.89
N SER A 117 33.29 1.76 18.78
CA SER A 117 33.29 0.37 19.22
C SER A 117 32.02 -0.08 19.96
N THR A 118 30.88 0.61 19.83
CA THR A 118 29.70 0.35 20.68
C THR A 118 28.34 0.78 20.10
N ALA A 119 28.12 0.80 18.78
CA ALA A 119 26.79 1.07 18.22
C ALA A 119 26.56 0.47 16.81
N ASP A 120 26.80 -0.83 16.64
CA ASP A 120 26.03 -1.55 15.62
C ASP A 120 24.65 -1.86 16.21
N GLU A 121 23.77 -0.84 16.21
CA GLU A 121 22.36 -1.07 16.41
C GLU A 121 21.90 -2.06 15.33
N ALA A 122 21.49 -3.26 15.76
CA ALA A 122 20.92 -4.24 14.88
C ALA A 122 19.68 -3.62 14.22
N ILE A 123 19.75 -3.39 12.91
CA ILE A 123 18.66 -2.82 12.12
C ILE A 123 17.46 -3.75 12.22
N ARG A 124 16.43 -3.33 12.96
CA ARG A 124 15.17 -4.06 13.09
C ARG A 124 14.14 -3.44 12.15
N LEU A 125 13.72 -4.22 11.16
CA LEU A 125 12.65 -3.85 10.25
C LEU A 125 11.33 -4.43 10.74
N VAL A 126 10.26 -3.63 10.65
CA VAL A 126 8.90 -4.15 10.81
C VAL A 126 8.67 -5.21 9.72
N PRO A 127 8.13 -6.40 10.05
CA PRO A 127 7.80 -7.40 9.06
C PRO A 127 6.83 -6.85 8.01
N VAL A 128 7.30 -6.83 6.77
CA VAL A 128 6.55 -6.35 5.62
C VAL A 128 5.53 -7.40 5.21
N LYS A 129 4.27 -6.99 5.01
CA LYS A 129 3.25 -7.82 4.36
C LYS A 129 3.20 -7.45 2.88
N PRO A 130 3.57 -8.36 1.97
CA PRO A 130 3.43 -8.11 0.54
C PRO A 130 1.98 -7.82 0.18
N ILE A 131 1.76 -6.83 -0.68
CA ILE A 131 0.42 -6.43 -1.11
C ILE A 131 -0.24 -7.54 -1.93
N SER A 132 -1.45 -7.95 -1.57
CA SER A 132 -2.24 -8.88 -2.37
C SER A 132 -2.87 -8.16 -3.57
N LEU A 133 -3.38 -8.91 -4.55
CA LEU A 133 -4.08 -8.31 -5.70
C LEU A 133 -5.31 -7.50 -5.26
N GLU A 134 -6.10 -8.04 -4.33
CA GLU A 134 -7.29 -7.37 -3.80
C GLU A 134 -6.92 -6.06 -3.08
N GLN A 135 -5.89 -6.12 -2.22
CA GLN A 135 -5.37 -4.93 -1.54
C GLN A 135 -4.78 -3.92 -2.51
N ALA A 136 -4.10 -4.38 -3.56
CA ALA A 136 -3.55 -3.48 -4.58
C ALA A 136 -4.68 -2.77 -5.35
N MET A 137 -5.75 -3.48 -5.70
CA MET A 137 -6.91 -2.89 -6.38
C MET A 137 -7.67 -1.90 -5.50
N GLU A 138 -7.74 -2.14 -4.20
CA GLU A 138 -8.29 -1.20 -3.22
C GLU A 138 -7.38 0.02 -3.02
N PHE A 139 -6.06 -0.20 -3.04
CA PHE A 139 -5.06 0.81 -2.75
C PHE A 139 -4.86 1.82 -3.89
N ILE A 140 -4.90 1.41 -5.16
CA ILE A 140 -4.50 2.28 -6.29
C ILE A 140 -5.33 3.58 -6.38
N ALA A 141 -4.64 4.67 -6.70
CA ALA A 141 -5.26 5.93 -7.13
C ALA A 141 -5.41 6.00 -8.66
N GLU A 142 -6.10 7.05 -9.16
CA GLU A 142 -6.32 7.26 -10.60
C GLU A 142 -5.03 7.41 -11.43
N ASP A 143 -3.95 7.87 -10.79
CA ASP A 143 -2.63 8.05 -11.40
C ASP A 143 -1.72 6.82 -11.24
N GLU A 144 -2.26 5.68 -10.80
CA GLU A 144 -1.54 4.44 -10.50
C GLU A 144 -2.07 3.25 -11.28
N TYR A 145 -1.21 2.25 -11.46
CA TYR A 145 -1.54 0.96 -12.05
C TYR A 145 -1.07 -0.18 -11.16
N VAL A 146 -1.84 -1.27 -11.18
CA VAL A 146 -1.41 -2.56 -10.65
C VAL A 146 -0.71 -3.33 -11.78
N GLU A 147 0.57 -3.60 -11.59
CA GLU A 147 1.34 -4.47 -12.46
C GLU A 147 1.21 -5.91 -11.95
N VAL A 148 0.64 -6.78 -12.76
CA VAL A 148 0.43 -8.19 -12.42
C VAL A 148 1.28 -9.07 -13.32
N THR A 149 2.04 -9.95 -12.68
CA THR A 149 2.80 -11.02 -13.32
C THR A 149 2.49 -12.33 -12.60
N PRO A 150 2.79 -13.51 -13.20
CA PRO A 150 2.53 -14.79 -12.54
C PRO A 150 3.21 -14.95 -11.17
N GLN A 151 4.31 -14.23 -10.92
CA GLN A 151 5.11 -14.34 -9.72
C GLN A 151 4.98 -13.15 -8.76
N SER A 152 4.38 -12.04 -9.21
CA SER A 152 4.37 -10.81 -8.42
C SER A 152 3.24 -9.87 -8.79
N VAL A 153 2.71 -9.21 -7.77
CA VAL A 153 1.79 -8.08 -7.87
C VAL A 153 2.54 -6.86 -7.35
N ARG A 154 2.55 -5.77 -8.13
CA ARG A 154 3.17 -4.51 -7.77
C ARG A 154 2.21 -3.36 -8.04
N VAL A 155 2.41 -2.25 -7.35
CA VAL A 155 1.77 -0.97 -7.66
C VAL A 155 2.82 -0.03 -8.21
N ARG A 156 2.45 0.77 -9.21
CA ARG A 156 3.32 1.77 -9.83
C ARG A 156 2.54 3.01 -10.23
N LYS A 157 3.23 4.14 -10.33
CA LYS A 157 2.70 5.34 -10.96
C LYS A 157 2.53 5.13 -12.47
N LYS A 158 1.52 5.78 -13.05
CA LYS A 158 1.28 5.83 -14.50
C LYS A 158 2.46 6.52 -15.21
N ILE A 159 2.90 7.65 -14.65
CA ILE A 159 4.12 8.35 -15.06
C ILE A 159 5.23 7.95 -14.10
N LEU A 160 6.24 7.24 -14.59
CA LEU A 160 7.33 6.75 -13.76
C LEU A 160 8.22 7.89 -13.26
N GLU A 161 8.64 8.75 -14.18
CA GLU A 161 9.59 9.82 -13.92
C GLU A 161 9.04 10.84 -12.91
N ALA A 162 9.70 10.98 -11.76
CA ALA A 162 9.23 11.86 -10.68
C ALA A 162 9.03 13.31 -11.15
N ASN A 163 9.94 13.82 -11.98
CA ASN A 163 9.91 15.19 -12.49
C ASN A 163 8.72 15.48 -13.42
N LYS A 164 8.09 14.44 -14.00
CA LYS A 164 6.97 14.57 -14.92
C LYS A 164 5.61 14.32 -14.25
N ARG A 165 5.59 13.92 -12.97
CA ARG A 165 4.34 13.61 -12.28
C ARG A 165 3.60 14.89 -11.87
N PRO A 166 2.27 14.95 -12.06
CA PRO A 166 1.49 16.05 -11.52
C PRO A 166 1.55 16.00 -10.00
N ARG A 167 1.68 17.17 -9.35
CA ARG A 167 1.59 17.24 -7.89
C ARG A 167 0.13 17.05 -7.48
N ARG A 168 -0.10 16.12 -6.56
CA ARG A 168 -1.42 15.92 -5.95
C ARG A 168 -1.78 17.18 -5.16
N SER A 169 -2.92 17.80 -5.48
CA SER A 169 -3.48 18.88 -4.67
C SER A 169 -4.07 18.31 -3.39
N ARG A 170 -3.96 19.06 -2.27
CA ARG A 170 -4.63 18.67 -1.03
C ARG A 170 -6.14 18.55 -1.33
N PRO A 171 -6.79 17.42 -1.00
CA PRO A 171 -8.24 17.32 -1.15
C PRO A 171 -8.87 18.49 -0.37
N SER A 172 -9.77 19.22 -1.02
CA SER A 172 -10.55 20.28 -0.38
C SER A 172 -11.39 19.65 0.73
N GLU A 173 -11.26 20.20 1.94
CA GLU A 173 -12.00 19.80 3.14
C GLU A 173 -13.51 20.02 3.00
#